data_AF-A0A1J5L0L1-F1
#
_entry.id   AF-A0A1J5L0L1-F1
#
_cell.length_a   1.000
_cell.length_b   1.000
_cell.length_c   1.000
_cell.angle_alpha   90.00
_cell.angle_beta   90.00
_cell.angle_gamma   90.00
#
_symmetry.space_group_name_H-M   'P 1'
#
loop_
_entity.id
_entity.type
_entity.pdbx_description
1 polymer ?
#
loop_
_entity_poly.entity_id
_entity_poly.type
_entity_poly.pdbx_seq_one_letter_code
_entity_poly.pdbx_strand_id
1 'polypeptide(L)'
;MKKVITLCLFAFAMLIGTQTIFAQNNVKVDEKATLKAKELRSQLKFDDATMEKVFLAYKAYETKMISIEEYVDQGTPEFKKATYETTKNLQQNIKNALGNDRFQRYLTLTNQLEFDQEELVAKKSAAPQVKQQR
;
A
#
# COMPACT_ATOMS: atom_id res chain seq x y z
N MET A 1 5.88 -46.26 -32.22
CA MET A 1 5.31 -45.87 -30.91
C MET A 1 6.33 -45.09 -30.06
N LYS A 2 6.64 -43.83 -30.39
CA LYS A 2 7.61 -43.00 -29.63
C LYS A 2 7.24 -41.49 -29.54
N LYS A 3 6.00 -41.09 -29.85
CA LYS A 3 5.63 -39.66 -29.98
C LYS A 3 4.58 -39.15 -28.99
N VAL A 4 4.16 -39.96 -28.01
CA VAL A 4 3.08 -39.58 -27.08
C VAL A 4 3.62 -38.93 -25.78
N ILE A 5 4.88 -39.16 -25.43
CA ILE A 5 5.46 -38.68 -24.17
C ILE A 5 5.74 -37.16 -24.20
N THR A 6 6.05 -36.59 -25.37
CA THR A 6 6.38 -35.17 -25.51
C THR A 6 5.17 -34.24 -25.31
N LEU A 7 3.95 -34.72 -25.58
CA LEU A 7 2.74 -33.90 -25.48
C LEU A 7 2.30 -33.68 -24.02
N CYS A 8 2.58 -34.65 -23.14
CA CYS A 8 2.25 -34.53 -21.71
C CYS A 8 3.16 -33.52 -20.98
N LEU A 9 4.46 -33.48 -21.33
CA LEU A 9 5.40 -32.51 -20.74
C LEU A 9 5.04 -31.06 -21.06
N PHE A 10 4.48 -30.80 -22.25
CA PHE A 10 4.02 -29.46 -22.64
C PHE A 10 2.76 -29.03 -21.86
N ALA A 11 1.85 -29.97 -21.57
CA ALA A 11 0.64 -29.69 -20.78
C ALA A 11 0.96 -29.39 -19.30
N PHE A 12 1.93 -30.07 -18.70
CA PHE A 12 2.38 -29.76 -17.33
C PHE A 12 3.13 -28.43 -17.23
N ALA A 13 3.92 -28.07 -18.24
CA ALA A 13 4.60 -26.77 -18.29
C ALA A 13 3.60 -25.60 -18.30
N MET A 14 2.45 -25.76 -18.97
CA MET A 14 1.41 -24.73 -19.05
C MET A 14 0.64 -24.55 -17.72
N LEU A 15 0.47 -25.62 -16.94
CA LEU A 15 -0.20 -25.59 -15.63
C LEU A 15 0.68 -25.04 -14.49
N ILE A 16 2.01 -25.13 -14.60
CA ILE A 16 2.96 -24.64 -13.58
C ILE A 16 3.27 -23.14 -13.76
N GLY A 17 3.14 -22.62 -14.98
CA GLY A 17 3.48 -21.23 -15.31
C GLY A 17 2.64 -20.16 -14.59
N THR A 18 1.35 -20.44 -14.35
CA THR A 18 0.43 -19.43 -13.79
C THR A 18 0.52 -19.27 -12.27
N GLN A 19 0.84 -20.33 -11.52
CA GLN A 19 0.97 -20.26 -10.05
C GLN A 19 2.26 -19.57 -9.59
N THR A 20 3.30 -19.60 -10.43
CA THR A 20 4.62 -19.02 -10.12
C THR A 20 4.55 -17.49 -9.95
N ILE A 21 3.71 -16.81 -10.75
CA ILE A 21 3.61 -15.34 -10.74
C ILE A 21 2.97 -14.84 -9.43
N PHE A 22 1.87 -15.46 -8.98
CA PHE A 22 1.21 -15.09 -7.72
C PHE A 22 2.08 -15.36 -6.50
N ALA A 23 2.79 -16.50 -6.45
CA ALA A 23 3.71 -16.79 -5.36
C ALA A 23 4.88 -15.79 -5.33
N GLN A 24 5.42 -15.44 -6.50
CA GLN A 24 6.51 -14.47 -6.62
C GLN A 24 6.09 -13.05 -6.18
N ASN A 25 4.87 -12.63 -6.50
CA ASN A 25 4.34 -11.33 -6.07
C ASN A 25 4.15 -11.27 -4.55
N ASN A 26 3.61 -12.32 -3.93
CA ASN A 26 3.44 -12.37 -2.47
C ASN A 26 4.78 -12.34 -1.71
N VAL A 27 5.80 -13.05 -2.20
CA VAL A 27 7.14 -13.01 -1.60
C VAL A 27 7.74 -11.60 -1.65
N LYS A 28 7.59 -10.90 -2.78
CA LYS A 28 8.05 -9.50 -2.92
C LYS A 28 7.29 -8.54 -2.01
N VAL A 29 5.98 -8.73 -1.83
CA VAL A 29 5.16 -7.94 -0.90
C VAL A 29 5.67 -8.10 0.53
N ASP A 30 5.88 -9.34 0.97
CA ASP A 30 6.33 -9.64 2.33
C ASP A 30 7.72 -9.09 2.60
N GLU A 31 8.63 -9.18 1.62
CA GLU A 31 9.96 -8.60 1.70
C GLU A 31 9.90 -7.07 1.82
N LYS A 32 9.17 -6.39 0.94
CA LYS A 32 9.00 -4.93 0.99
C LYS A 32 8.40 -4.47 2.32
N ALA A 33 7.32 -5.11 2.77
CA ALA A 33 6.66 -4.77 4.02
C ALA A 33 7.59 -4.98 5.22
N THR A 34 8.39 -6.06 5.22
CA THR A 34 9.38 -6.33 6.26
C THR A 34 10.47 -5.27 6.28
N LEU A 35 11.01 -4.90 5.11
CA LEU A 35 12.02 -3.86 4.99
C LEU A 35 11.51 -2.51 5.53
N LYS A 36 10.29 -2.12 5.15
CA LYS A 36 9.65 -0.89 5.64
C LYS A 36 9.43 -0.90 7.16
N ALA A 37 8.92 -2.01 7.70
CA ALA A 37 8.73 -2.14 9.14
C ALA A 37 10.07 -2.07 9.91
N LYS A 38 11.13 -2.70 9.41
CA LYS A 38 12.48 -2.65 10.01
C LYS A 38 13.10 -1.25 9.92
N GLU A 39 12.97 -0.59 8.79
CA GLU A 39 13.42 0.78 8.58
C GLU A 39 12.77 1.72 9.59
N LEU A 40 11.44 1.67 9.69
CA LEU A 40 10.69 2.48 10.66
C LEU A 40 11.03 2.12 12.10
N ARG A 41 11.26 0.84 12.41
CA ARG A 41 11.67 0.42 13.76
C ARG A 41 12.99 1.05 14.16
N SER A 42 13.96 1.09 13.27
CA SER A 42 15.27 1.71 13.52
C SER A 42 15.13 3.20 13.82
N GLN A 43 14.26 3.89 13.07
CA GLN A 43 14.09 5.34 13.19
C GLN A 43 13.18 5.76 14.36
N LEU A 44 12.10 5.01 14.62
CA LEU A 44 11.06 5.36 15.59
C LEU A 44 11.16 4.59 16.92
N LYS A 45 12.03 3.57 16.99
CA LYS A 45 12.34 2.79 18.20
C LYS A 45 11.09 2.22 18.89
N PHE A 46 10.31 1.43 18.16
CA PHE A 46 9.15 0.70 18.70
C PHE A 46 9.43 -0.80 18.93
N ASP A 47 8.54 -1.47 19.66
CA ASP A 47 8.65 -2.88 20.06
C ASP A 47 8.23 -3.86 18.95
N ASP A 48 8.43 -5.16 19.20
CA ASP A 48 8.11 -6.21 18.22
C ASP A 48 6.60 -6.28 17.92
N ALA A 49 5.75 -6.05 18.92
CA ALA A 49 4.29 -6.03 18.73
C ALA A 49 3.84 -4.89 17.80
N THR A 50 4.44 -3.71 17.94
CA THR A 50 4.20 -2.58 17.04
C THR A 50 4.79 -2.85 15.66
N MET A 51 5.96 -3.51 15.58
CA MET A 51 6.57 -3.89 14.31
C MET A 51 5.68 -4.83 13.50
N GLU A 52 5.06 -5.81 14.14
CA GLU A 52 4.11 -6.71 13.47
C GLU A 52 2.91 -5.94 12.90
N LYS A 53 2.33 -5.02 13.67
CA LYS A 53 1.22 -4.19 13.20
C LYS A 53 1.61 -3.29 12.03
N VAL A 54 2.79 -2.68 12.09
CA VAL A 54 3.34 -1.86 10.99
C VAL A 54 3.58 -2.72 9.74
N PHE A 55 4.14 -3.92 9.92
CA PHE A 55 4.33 -4.89 8.84
C PHE A 55 3.00 -5.25 8.18
N LEU A 56 1.99 -5.61 8.96
CA LEU A 56 0.66 -5.96 8.45
C LEU A 56 0.01 -4.79 7.70
N ALA A 57 0.18 -3.56 8.18
CA ALA A 57 -0.32 -2.37 7.50
C ALA A 57 0.34 -2.18 6.12
N TYR A 58 1.67 -2.31 6.02
CA TYR A 58 2.38 -2.23 4.76
C TYR A 58 2.09 -3.40 3.81
N LYS A 59 1.96 -4.62 4.34
CA LYS A 59 1.58 -5.79 3.56
C LYS A 59 0.21 -5.59 2.91
N ALA A 60 -0.79 -5.17 3.70
CA ALA A 60 -2.13 -4.89 3.19
C ALA A 60 -2.12 -3.78 2.12
N TYR A 61 -1.34 -2.71 2.34
CA TYR A 61 -1.16 -1.63 1.38
C TYR A 61 -0.57 -2.12 0.05
N GLU A 62 0.56 -2.82 0.08
CA GLU A 62 1.23 -3.32 -1.14
C GLU A 62 0.35 -4.31 -1.89
N THR A 63 -0.31 -5.25 -1.19
CA THR A 63 -1.26 -6.17 -1.82
C THR A 63 -2.41 -5.42 -2.51
N LYS A 64 -2.94 -4.38 -1.87
CA LYS A 64 -4.04 -3.59 -2.44
C LYS A 64 -3.58 -2.74 -3.62
N MET A 65 -2.38 -2.16 -3.56
CA MET A 65 -1.78 -1.41 -4.67
C MET A 65 -1.55 -2.28 -5.90
N ILE A 66 -1.03 -3.50 -5.73
CA ILE A 66 -0.91 -4.47 -6.83
C ILE A 66 -2.28 -4.73 -7.48
N SER A 67 -3.31 -4.98 -6.67
CA SER A 67 -4.66 -5.18 -7.20
C SER A 67 -5.19 -3.93 -7.93
N ILE A 68 -4.92 -2.72 -7.45
CA ILE A 68 -5.34 -1.49 -8.14
C ILE A 68 -4.61 -1.36 -9.48
N GLU A 69 -3.30 -1.61 -9.50
CA GLU A 69 -2.48 -1.54 -10.73
C GLU A 69 -2.84 -2.63 -11.75
N GLU A 70 -3.30 -3.80 -11.30
CA GLU A 70 -3.72 -4.90 -12.17
C GLU A 70 -5.10 -4.67 -12.82
N TYR A 71 -6.04 -4.04 -12.11
CA TYR A 71 -7.45 -3.96 -12.53
C TYR A 71 -7.94 -2.55 -12.86
N VAL A 72 -7.16 -1.51 -12.57
CA VAL A 72 -7.56 -0.12 -12.77
C VAL A 72 -6.49 0.64 -13.56
N ASP A 73 -6.88 1.21 -14.70
CA ASP A 73 -5.96 1.94 -15.55
C ASP A 73 -5.41 3.18 -14.86
N GLN A 74 -4.09 3.35 -14.94
CA GLN A 74 -3.40 4.50 -14.37
C GLN A 74 -3.93 5.81 -14.97
N GLY A 75 -4.09 6.82 -14.11
CA GLY A 75 -4.56 8.15 -14.51
C GLY A 75 -6.09 8.31 -14.54
N THR A 76 -6.85 7.23 -14.40
CA THR A 76 -8.32 7.31 -14.25
C THR A 76 -8.74 7.93 -12.91
N PRO A 77 -9.92 8.55 -12.82
CA PRO A 77 -10.49 9.00 -11.55
C PRO A 77 -10.61 7.86 -10.53
N GLU A 78 -10.97 6.66 -10.99
CA GLU A 78 -11.10 5.44 -10.20
C GLU A 78 -9.75 5.04 -9.59
N PHE A 79 -8.67 5.06 -10.39
CA PHE A 79 -7.32 4.78 -9.92
C PHE A 79 -6.92 5.77 -8.82
N LYS A 80 -7.08 7.08 -9.06
CA LYS A 80 -6.74 8.12 -8.08
C LYS A 80 -7.51 7.94 -6.78
N LYS A 81 -8.81 7.66 -6.86
CA LYS A 81 -9.65 7.40 -5.69
C LYS A 81 -9.22 6.15 -4.94
N ALA A 82 -8.98 5.05 -5.65
CA ALA A 82 -8.58 3.79 -5.03
C ALA A 82 -7.20 3.89 -4.34
N THR A 83 -6.24 4.55 -4.99
CA THR A 83 -4.92 4.83 -4.39
C THR A 83 -5.06 5.74 -3.18
N TYR A 84 -5.83 6.82 -3.27
CA TYR A 84 -6.07 7.72 -2.14
C TYR A 84 -6.65 6.99 -0.91
N GLU A 85 -7.72 6.22 -1.09
CA GLU A 85 -8.33 5.44 -0.01
C GLU A 85 -7.35 4.39 0.56
N THR A 86 -6.54 3.77 -0.29
CA THR A 86 -5.55 2.77 0.13
C THR A 86 -4.43 3.40 0.95
N THR A 87 -3.92 4.56 0.54
CA THR A 87 -2.91 5.32 1.31
C THR A 87 -3.49 5.88 2.61
N LYS A 88 -4.76 6.33 2.61
CA LYS A 88 -5.47 6.75 3.82
C LYS A 88 -5.57 5.63 4.85
N ASN A 89 -5.98 4.45 4.42
CA ASN A 89 -6.05 3.26 5.27
C ASN A 89 -4.67 2.87 5.82
N LEU A 90 -3.60 2.99 5.02
CA LEU A 90 -2.23 2.80 5.49
C LEU A 90 -1.90 3.76 6.64
N GLN A 91 -2.08 5.08 6.43
CA GLN A 91 -1.78 6.07 7.46
C GLN A 91 -2.58 5.83 8.75
N GLN A 92 -3.87 5.50 8.65
CA GLN A 92 -4.70 5.19 9.81
C GLN A 92 -4.19 3.95 10.57
N ASN A 93 -3.85 2.88 9.86
CA ASN A 93 -3.32 1.66 10.49
C ASN A 93 -1.95 1.91 11.13
N ILE A 94 -1.08 2.70 10.50
CA ILE A 94 0.21 3.10 11.06
C ILE A 94 0.01 4.00 12.29
N LYS A 95 -0.92 4.94 12.26
CA LYS A 95 -1.29 5.78 13.42
C LYS A 95 -1.79 4.93 14.59
N ASN A 96 -2.65 3.95 14.33
CA ASN A 96 -3.16 3.03 15.34
C ASN A 96 -2.06 2.14 15.92
N ALA A 97 -1.08 1.74 15.11
CA ALA A 97 0.06 0.94 15.56
C ALA A 97 1.05 1.76 16.41
N LEU A 98 1.42 2.96 15.93
CA LEU A 98 2.47 3.78 16.52
C LEU A 98 1.99 4.69 17.66
N GLY A 99 0.71 5.03 17.68
CA GLY A 99 0.16 6.12 18.50
C GLY A 99 0.49 7.51 17.93
N ASN A 100 -0.20 8.54 18.44
CA ASN A 100 -0.15 9.89 17.88
C ASN A 100 1.27 10.48 17.80
N ASP A 101 2.05 10.40 18.88
CA ASP A 101 3.36 11.07 18.94
C ASP A 101 4.37 10.49 17.93
N ARG A 102 4.41 9.16 17.81
CA ARG A 102 5.30 8.46 16.86
C ARG A 102 4.76 8.55 15.44
N PHE A 103 3.44 8.65 15.27
CA PHE A 103 2.83 8.88 13.96
C PHE A 103 3.21 10.23 13.35
N GLN A 104 3.25 11.30 14.15
CA GLN A 104 3.71 12.61 13.63
C GLN A 104 5.16 12.55 13.14
N ARG A 105 6.04 11.84 13.86
CA ARG A 105 7.42 11.59 13.40
C ARG A 105 7.45 10.75 12.13
N TYR A 106 6.60 9.74 12.03
CA TYR A 106 6.45 8.94 10.81
C TYR A 106 6.09 9.82 9.60
N LEU A 107 5.14 10.75 9.74
CA LEU A 107 4.76 11.68 8.68
C LEU A 107 5.94 12.56 8.25
N THR A 108 6.72 13.08 9.19
CA THR A 108 7.95 13.83 8.89
C THR A 108 8.99 12.98 8.16
N LEU A 109 9.23 11.74 8.61
CA LEU A 109 10.20 10.83 7.98
C LEU A 109 9.81 10.44 6.56
N THR A 110 8.50 10.33 6.30
CA THR A 110 7.96 9.94 5.00
C THR A 110 7.60 11.13 4.11
N ASN A 111 7.80 12.37 4.59
CA ASN A 111 7.37 13.60 3.94
C ASN A 111 5.89 13.58 3.50
N GLN A 112 5.02 13.07 4.38
CA GLN A 112 3.58 12.96 4.15
C GLN A 112 2.81 13.95 5.01
N LEU A 113 1.70 14.45 4.48
CA LEU A 113 0.68 15.14 5.27
C LEU A 113 -0.30 14.12 5.84
N GLU A 114 -0.84 14.42 7.02
CA GLU A 114 -1.91 13.64 7.60
C GLU A 114 -3.20 13.84 6.79
N PHE A 115 -3.83 12.74 6.34
CA PHE A 115 -5.04 12.82 5.49
C PHE A 115 -6.18 13.65 6.10
N ASP A 116 -6.35 13.62 7.42
CA ASP A 116 -7.40 14.40 8.10
C ASP A 116 -7.16 15.93 7.98
N GLN A 117 -5.90 16.35 7.82
CA GLN A 117 -5.56 17.76 7.57
C GLN A 117 -5.71 18.14 6.09
N GLU A 118 -5.48 17.19 5.18
CA GLU A 118 -5.60 17.40 3.74
C GLU A 118 -7.06 17.69 3.33
N GLU A 119 -8.02 16.98 3.92
CA GLU A 119 -9.46 17.24 3.72
C GLU A 119 -9.88 18.61 4.30
N LEU A 120 -9.30 19.04 5.42
CA LEU A 120 -9.54 20.36 6.03
C LEU A 120 -8.94 21.49 5.20
N VAL A 121 -7.75 21.30 4.59
CA VAL A 121 -7.12 22.27 3.69
C VAL A 121 -7.89 22.37 2.37
N ALA A 122 -8.32 21.23 1.79
CA ALA A 122 -9.14 21.21 0.59
C ALA A 122 -10.52 21.86 0.81
N LYS A 123 -11.15 21.66 1.97
CA LYS A 123 -12.41 22.34 2.33
C LYS A 123 -12.21 23.84 2.59
N LYS A 124 -11.08 24.26 3.16
CA LYS A 124 -10.76 25.69 3.35
C LYS A 124 -10.48 26.41 2.03
N SER A 125 -9.87 25.74 1.04
CA SER A 125 -9.63 26.33 -0.28
C SER A 125 -10.88 26.35 -1.18
N ALA A 126 -11.84 25.44 -0.93
CA ALA A 126 -13.12 25.37 -1.63
C ALA A 126 -14.23 26.25 -1.04
N ALA A 127 -13.99 26.93 0.10
CA ALA A 127 -14.96 27.85 0.68
C ALA A 127 -15.11 29.08 -0.25
N PRO A 128 -16.32 29.42 -0.73
CA PRO A 128 -16.52 30.59 -1.56
C PRO A 128 -16.10 31.82 -0.77
N GLN A 129 -15.13 32.57 -1.29
CA GLN A 129 -14.83 33.91 -0.80
C GLN A 129 -16.12 34.73 -0.96
N VAL A 130 -16.85 34.89 0.14
CA VAL A 130 -17.95 35.85 0.25
C VAL A 130 -17.30 37.20 0.00
N LYS A 131 -17.41 37.69 -1.23
CA LYS A 131 -17.14 39.08 -1.60
C LYS A 131 -17.95 39.94 -0.64
N GLN A 132 -17.28 40.50 0.37
CA GLN A 132 -17.76 41.68 1.06
C GLN A 132 -17.85 42.80 0.01
N GLN A 133 -19.02 42.93 -0.61
CA GLN A 133 -19.42 44.19 -1.24
C GLN A 133 -19.77 45.14 -0.10
N ARG A 134 -18.91 46.15 0.10
CA ARG A 134 -19.30 47.43 0.67
C ARG A 134 -19.41 48.44 -0.47
#